data_AF-A0A8T4MPH3-F1
#
_entry.id   AF-A0A8T4MPH3-F1
#
_cell.length_a   1.000
_cell.length_b   1.000
_cell.length_c   1.000
_cell.angle_alpha   90.00
_cell.angle_beta   90.00
_cell.angle_gamma   90.00
#
_symmetry.space_group_name_H-M   'P 1'
#
loop_
_entity.id
_entity.type
_entity.pdbx_description
1 polymer ?
#
loop_
_entity_poly.entity_id
_entity_poly.type
_entity_poly.pdbx_seq_one_letter_code
_entity_poly.pdbx_strand_id
1 'polypeptide(L)' 'MVFELATLGPSMILLAVILFLLIIGLIVFLFVFWILMIIDAAKRKFKNDNDRVIWILIIVLLGMLGAIIYYFAIKMPDKH' A
#
# COMPACT_ATOMS: atom_id res chain seq x y z
N MET A 1 27.68 35.37 -9.28
CA MET A 1 26.53 34.96 -10.12
C MET A 1 26.78 33.65 -10.85
N VAL A 2 27.90 33.48 -11.58
CA VAL A 2 28.20 32.24 -12.34
C VAL A 2 28.47 30.99 -11.48
N PHE A 3 29.04 31.16 -10.28
CA PHE A 3 29.31 30.07 -9.35
C PHE A 3 28.04 29.44 -8.74
N GLU A 4 27.03 30.26 -8.46
CA GLU A 4 25.70 29.80 -7.98
C GLU A 4 25.00 28.94 -9.05
N LEU A 5 25.10 29.32 -10.33
CA LEU A 5 24.51 28.55 -11.43
C LEU A 5 25.21 27.18 -11.63
N ALA A 6 26.50 27.08 -11.33
CA ALA A 6 27.26 25.83 -11.46
C ALA A 6 26.94 24.81 -10.34
N THR A 7 26.54 25.27 -9.15
CA THR A 7 26.17 24.38 -8.02
C THR A 7 24.69 23.97 -8.03
N LEU A 8 23.83 24.69 -8.77
CA LEU A 8 22.42 24.34 -8.96
C LEU A 8 22.23 23.08 -9.81
N GLY A 9 23.10 22.81 -10.79
CA GLY A 9 23.01 21.61 -11.64
C GLY A 9 23.08 20.28 -10.85
N PRO A 10 24.13 20.05 -10.05
CA PRO A 10 24.28 18.81 -9.27
C PRO A 10 23.24 18.64 -8.16
N SER A 11 22.84 19.75 -7.51
CA SER A 11 21.89 19.73 -6.40
C SER A 11 20.47 19.36 -6.85
N MET A 12 20.04 19.80 -8.03
CA MET A 12 18.76 19.42 -8.62
C MET A 12 18.70 17.92 -8.97
N ILE A 13 19.81 17.36 -9.46
CA ILE A 13 19.92 15.91 -9.76
C ILE A 13 19.84 15.10 -8.45
N LEU A 14 20.55 15.54 -7.41
CA LEU A 14 20.52 14.88 -6.11
C LEU A 14 19.10 14.86 -5.52
N LEU A 15 18.38 15.98 -5.59
CA LEU A 15 17.00 16.08 -5.13
C LEU A 15 16.08 15.14 -5.92
N ALA A 16 16.22 15.08 -7.25
CA ALA A 16 15.44 14.18 -8.09
C ALA A 16 15.65 12.70 -7.73
N VAL A 17 16.90 12.30 -7.46
CA VAL A 17 17.24 10.92 -7.04
C VAL A 17 16.63 10.59 -5.68
N ILE A 18 16.69 11.52 -4.71
CA ILE A 18 16.08 11.33 -3.39
C ILE A 18 14.57 11.18 -3.50
N LEU A 19 13.90 12.04 -4.28
CA LEU A 19 12.46 11.94 -4.51
C LEU A 19 12.08 10.63 -5.20
N PHE A 20 12.87 10.19 -6.18
CA PHE A 20 12.66 8.92 -6.88
C PHE A 20 12.77 7.73 -5.92
N LEU A 21 13.79 7.71 -5.06
CA LEU A 21 13.95 6.67 -4.03
C LEU A 21 12.80 6.68 -3.02
N LEU A 22 12.32 7.86 -2.61
CA LEU A 22 11.15 7.99 -1.73
C LEU A 22 9.89 7.42 -2.37
N ILE A 23 9.64 7.73 -3.65
CA ILE A 23 8.47 7.23 -4.38
C ILE A 23 8.55 5.70 -4.53
N ILE A 24 9.72 5.15 -4.89
CA ILE A 24 9.91 3.71 -4.96
C ILE A 24 9.68 3.05 -3.60
N GLY A 25 10.26 3.61 -2.54
CA GLY A 25 10.07 3.13 -1.17
C GLY A 25 8.60 3.09 -0.78
N LEU A 26 7.84 4.14 -1.14
CA LEU A 26 6.40 4.21 -0.88
C LEU A 26 5.63 3.13 -1.67
N ILE A 27 5.93 2.94 -2.96
CA ILE A 27 5.28 1.92 -3.79
C ILE A 27 5.55 0.52 -3.21
N VAL A 28 6.79 0.23 -2.84
CA VAL A 28 7.15 -1.06 -2.22
C VAL A 28 6.41 -1.24 -0.90
N PHE A 29 6.38 -0.21 -0.05
CA PHE A 29 5.65 -0.28 1.22
C PHE A 29 4.16 -0.55 1.02
N LEU A 30 3.53 0.10 0.05
CA LEU A 30 2.12 -0.11 -0.32
C LEU A 30 1.87 -1.53 -0.84
N PHE A 31 2.79 -2.06 -1.64
CA PHE A 31 2.73 -3.44 -2.14
C PHE A 31 2.84 -4.45 -1.00
N VAL A 32 3.80 -4.26 -0.09
CA VAL A 32 3.98 -5.11 1.10
C VAL A 32 2.73 -5.06 1.98
N PHE A 33 2.20 -3.86 2.22
CA PHE A 33 0.98 -3.66 2.98
C PHE A 33 -0.22 -4.39 2.37
N TRP A 34 -0.37 -4.32 1.05
CA TRP A 34 -1.43 -5.05 0.33
C TRP A 34 -1.31 -6.58 0.51
N ILE A 35 -0.11 -7.13 0.38
CA ILE A 35 0.14 -8.57 0.60
C ILE A 35 -0.15 -8.96 2.06
N LEU A 36 0.24 -8.14 3.03
CA LEU A 36 -0.05 -8.39 4.45
C LEU A 36 -1.55 -8.49 4.72
N MET A 37 -2.38 -7.69 4.04
CA MET A 37 -3.84 -7.76 4.16
C MET A 37 -4.41 -9.05 3.58
N ILE A 38 -3.85 -9.56 2.48
CA ILE A 38 -4.21 -10.87 1.93
C ILE A 38 -3.85 -11.98 2.94
N ILE A 39 -2.67 -11.89 3.58
CA ILE A 39 -2.24 -12.85 4.59
C ILE A 39 -3.14 -12.79 5.83
N ASP A 40 -3.55 -11.59 6.28
CA ASP A 40 -4.50 -11.43 7.39
C ASP A 40 -5.83 -12.10 7.07
N ALA A 41 -6.39 -11.84 5.88
CA ALA A 41 -7.60 -12.49 5.41
C ALA A 41 -7.43 -14.01 5.34
N ALA A 42 -6.31 -14.52 4.80
CA ALA A 42 -6.06 -15.96 4.72
C ALA A 42 -5.92 -16.64 6.09
N LYS A 43 -5.28 -15.98 7.07
CA LYS A 43 -5.08 -16.51 8.43
C LYS A 43 -6.31 -16.36 9.33
N ARG A 44 -7.23 -15.44 9.01
CA ARG A 44 -8.45 -15.24 9.79
C ARG A 44 -9.35 -16.47 9.65
N LYS A 45 -9.77 -17.01 10.81
CA LYS A 45 -10.77 -18.08 10.85
C LYS A 45 -12.14 -17.49 10.60
N PHE A 46 -12.51 -17.39 9.33
CA PHE A 46 -13.89 -17.14 8.94
C PHE A 46 -14.79 -18.32 9.34
N LYS A 47 -16.01 -18.01 9.74
CA LYS A 47 -17.01 -19.00 10.15
C LYS A 47 -17.43 -19.90 8.97
N ASN A 48 -17.33 -19.35 7.76
CA ASN A 48 -17.58 -20.03 6.50
C ASN A 48 -16.32 -19.98 5.64
N ASP A 49 -15.93 -21.11 5.04
CA ASP A 49 -14.71 -21.18 4.21
C ASP A 49 -14.87 -20.37 2.91
N ASN A 50 -16.11 -20.22 2.43
CA ASN A 50 -16.44 -19.41 1.26
C ASN A 50 -16.17 -17.91 1.49
N ASP A 51 -16.42 -17.40 2.70
CA ASP A 51 -16.19 -16.00 3.05
C ASP A 51 -14.71 -15.65 2.98
N ARG A 52 -13.83 -16.59 3.33
CA ARG A 52 -12.37 -16.42 3.20
C ARG A 52 -11.98 -16.16 1.75
N VAL A 53 -12.51 -17.00 0.84
CA VAL A 53 -12.20 -16.91 -0.59
C VAL A 53 -12.71 -15.60 -1.17
N ILE A 54 -13.93 -15.19 -0.83
CA ILE A 54 -14.54 -13.94 -1.29
C ILE A 54 -13.70 -12.72 -0.85
N TRP A 55 -13.28 -12.67 0.42
CA TRP A 55 -12.46 -11.55 0.91
C TRP A 55 -11.09 -11.47 0.25
N ILE A 56 -10.43 -12.60 0.04
CA ILE A 56 -9.17 -12.65 -0.71
C ILE A 56 -9.39 -12.15 -2.13
N LEU A 57 -10.47 -12.59 -2.80
CA LEU A 57 -10.77 -12.19 -4.18
C LEU A 57 -11.04 -10.68 -4.30
N ILE A 58 -11.77 -10.09 -3.33
CA ILE A 58 -12.01 -8.64 -3.26
C ILE A 58 -10.71 -7.88 -3.05
N ILE A 59 -9.86 -8.30 -2.11
CA ILE A 59 -8.57 -7.64 -1.86
C ILE A 59 -7.66 -7.74 -3.09
N VAL A 60 -7.66 -8.87 -3.79
CA VAL A 60 -6.84 -9.08 -4.99
C VAL A 60 -7.34 -8.24 -6.17
N LEU A 61 -8.65 -8.24 -6.45
CA LEU A 61 -9.24 -7.52 -7.60
C LEU A 61 -9.30 -6.02 -7.40
N LEU A 62 -9.60 -5.54 -6.20
CA LEU A 62 -9.69 -4.10 -5.90
C LEU A 62 -8.36 -3.51 -5.41
N GLY A 63 -7.34 -4.34 -5.16
CA GLY A 63 -6.03 -3.88 -4.72
C GLY A 63 -6.12 -3.13 -3.38
N MET A 64 -5.64 -1.89 -3.40
CA MET A 64 -5.66 -0.98 -2.25
C MET A 64 -7.07 -0.64 -1.76
N LEU A 65 -8.05 -0.54 -2.67
CA LEU A 65 -9.46 -0.30 -2.30
C LEU A 65 -10.05 -1.50 -1.55
N GLY A 66 -9.65 -2.72 -1.95
CA GLY A 66 -10.10 -3.94 -1.29
C GLY A 66 -9.61 -4.04 0.16
N ALA A 67 -8.39 -3.56 0.45
CA ALA A 67 -7.86 -3.47 1.82
C ALA A 67 -8.65 -2.49 2.71
N ILE A 68 -9.07 -1.34 2.16
CA ILE A 68 -9.90 -0.35 2.88
C ILE A 68 -11.28 -0.94 3.17
N ILE A 69 -11.92 -1.55 2.18
CA ILE A 69 -13.23 -2.18 2.34
C ILE A 69 -13.16 -3.33 3.35
N TYR A 70 -12.13 -4.18 3.29
CA TYR A 70 -11.89 -5.22 4.29
C TYR A 70 -11.78 -4.63 5.70
N TYR A 71 -11.02 -3.54 5.86
CA TYR A 71 -10.88 -2.89 7.17
C TYR A 71 -12.23 -2.41 7.72
N PHE A 72 -13.05 -1.73 6.91
CA PHE A 72 -14.36 -1.26 7.35
C PHE A 72 -15.35 -2.40 7.58
N ALA A 73 -15.49 -3.33 6.65
CA ALA A 73 -16.51 -4.38 6.73
C ALA A 73 -16.23 -5.45 7.80
N ILE A 74 -14.95 -5.78 8.05
CA ILE A 74 -14.59 -6.84 9.02
C ILE A 74 -14.20 -6.27 10.39
N LYS A 75 -13.62 -5.07 10.45
CA LYS A 75 -13.12 -4.50 11.72
C LYS A 75 -14.09 -3.52 12.37
N MET A 76 -15.09 -3.05 11.63
CA MET A 76 -16.24 -2.32 12.19
C MET A 76 -17.52 -3.18 12.11
N PRO A 77 -17.57 -4.40 12.69
CA PRO A 77 -18.85 -5.05 12.91
C PRO A 77 -19.58 -4.22 13.96
N ASP A 78 -20.58 -3.50 13.46
CA ASP A 78 -21.52 -2.70 14.21
C ASP A 78 -22.11 -3.54 15.35
N LYS A 79 -22.22 -2.93 16.53
CA LYS A 79 -22.91 -3.51 17.69
C LYS A 79 -24.41 -3.51 17.39
N HIS A 80 -24.91 -4.48 16.63
CA HIS A 80 -26.35 -4.73 16.51
C HIS A 80 -26.67 -6.19 16.78
#